data_AF-A0A0D0CXZ5-F1
#
_entry.id   AF-A0A0D0CXZ5-F1
#
_cell.length_a   1.000
_cell.length_b   1.000
_cell.length_c   1.000
_cell.angle_alpha   90.00
_cell.angle_beta   90.00
_cell.angle_gamma   90.00
#
_symmetry.space_group_name_H-M   'P 1'
#
loop_
_entity.id
_entity.type
_entity.pdbx_description
1 polymer ?
#
loop_
_entity_poly.entity_id
_entity_poly.type
_entity_poly.pdbx_seq_one_letter_code
_entity_poly.pdbx_strand_id
1 'polypeptide(L)'
;MDDKSTSALKSLSLTAIDISTQPLCEHSQPGSTRNLHSERQVNSEPPFNLPYDLIDPILSFLTDRADWHACCLVSRSFNQVSTPLLYRTLDSRIIKLDGRNSRGDSLDSRVDGSPRPRVNNNNSDSNRTDSNSNIILYHPATTLLSNPHLAKHVRHVTETGAVHRIKAFSNAKYSSISDDALNALALCRNLLSFTWIDDTMYGPGMGAFGGRGGLGMGTNDRGRERETNMQVIPGTFLMRFIDLVRGRQGNGPSHSGFPLRHLTLRTHSDLGSTIWDSLGSLSGLTRISIWSMDGPPRVLQGGWSKVLGSTLEELELGRCAGVPPTILETVISHLPRLRSLRLKGVPSSNILIFLTYLPNLESLDVEYLPSQTRLPARDVARLEMSVMPSLKTLTVRTNSRAEGIKMYDWIRQLVKREGLEAFKLHAFSFSLPMSPSSSTARSYSSSSRSSPASPDRYSPHAFASLPSTKSMQYTYVPSADSFRNTLSFRDLGETLIPRAFILDLARIHSSSLKRFEAAEAGVMMMGDVECVCVSFPMLEVLECAVGVEGVPAIHHAIRSARNLRTLKLNIQWFTLADARSLMLRSEDSVLRTIGVGGVLYTGKWALSAQSSSSSNESQLEFVVVSNVEDQ
;
A
#
# COMPACT_ATOMS: atom_id res chain seq x y z
N MET A 1 2.79 0.98 0.89
CA MET A 1 2.12 -0.26 1.35
C MET A 1 2.30 -1.25 0.22
N ASP A 2 3.44 -1.92 0.25
CA ASP A 2 3.86 -2.88 -0.77
C ASP A 2 3.25 -4.25 -0.46
N ASP A 3 2.26 -4.66 -1.27
CA ASP A 3 1.59 -5.96 -1.26
C ASP A 3 2.46 -7.07 -1.89
N LYS A 4 3.77 -7.11 -1.59
CA LYS A 4 4.67 -8.12 -2.18
C LYS A 4 4.74 -9.44 -1.39
N SER A 5 4.12 -9.53 -0.22
CA SER A 5 4.20 -10.72 0.66
C SER A 5 3.08 -11.75 0.48
N THR A 6 2.10 -11.52 -0.43
CA THR A 6 0.96 -12.44 -0.66
C THR A 6 1.11 -13.35 -1.89
N SER A 7 2.27 -13.37 -2.53
CA SER A 7 2.51 -14.09 -3.80
C SER A 7 2.76 -15.61 -3.67
N ALA A 8 2.75 -16.20 -2.47
CA ALA A 8 3.01 -17.63 -2.27
C ALA A 8 1.78 -18.50 -1.92
N LEU A 9 0.56 -17.95 -1.93
CA LEU A 9 -0.63 -18.69 -1.51
C LEU A 9 -1.38 -19.28 -2.72
N LYS A 10 -1.20 -20.59 -2.91
CA LYS A 10 -2.02 -21.45 -3.77
C LYS A 10 -3.50 -21.26 -3.40
N SER A 11 -4.35 -20.91 -4.36
CA SER A 11 -5.80 -20.94 -4.11
C SER A 11 -6.23 -22.35 -3.77
N LEU A 12 -6.65 -22.54 -2.53
CA LEU A 12 -7.48 -23.66 -2.18
C LEU A 12 -8.80 -23.49 -2.93
N SER A 13 -9.05 -24.38 -3.89
CA SER A 13 -10.37 -24.52 -4.49
C SER A 13 -11.35 -24.82 -3.37
N LEU A 14 -12.19 -23.85 -3.02
CA LEU A 14 -13.37 -24.04 -2.16
C LEU A 14 -14.41 -24.85 -2.95
N THR A 15 -14.07 -26.09 -3.28
CA THR A 15 -15.10 -27.09 -3.54
C THR A 15 -15.88 -27.20 -2.24
N ALA A 16 -17.18 -26.95 -2.33
CA ALA A 16 -18.06 -26.98 -1.17
C ALA A 16 -17.85 -28.31 -0.45
N ILE A 17 -17.31 -28.23 0.77
CA ILE A 17 -17.29 -29.37 1.65
C ILE A 17 -18.70 -29.43 2.20
N ASP A 18 -19.54 -30.16 1.48
CA ASP A 18 -20.86 -30.55 1.94
C ASP A 18 -20.66 -31.58 3.07
N ILE A 19 -20.20 -31.12 4.23
CA ILE A 19 -20.31 -31.88 5.48
C ILE A 19 -21.78 -31.82 5.83
N SER A 20 -22.59 -32.66 5.19
CA SER A 20 -24.05 -32.62 5.20
C SER A 20 -24.60 -32.11 6.53
N THR A 21 -25.15 -30.90 6.52
CA THR A 21 -26.18 -30.53 7.48
C THR A 21 -27.42 -31.30 7.05
N GLN A 22 -27.54 -32.56 7.45
CA GLN A 22 -28.85 -33.21 7.43
C GLN A 22 -29.76 -32.40 8.37
N PRO A 23 -30.85 -31.81 7.88
CA PRO A 23 -31.85 -31.24 8.76
C PRO A 23 -32.47 -32.39 9.56
N LEU A 24 -32.39 -32.30 10.89
CA LEU A 24 -33.14 -33.15 11.81
C LEU A 24 -34.65 -32.88 11.61
N CYS A 25 -35.26 -33.55 10.64
CA CYS A 25 -36.70 -33.73 10.54
C CYS A 25 -36.98 -35.23 10.72
N GLU A 26 -37.20 -35.64 11.98
CA GLU A 26 -37.72 -36.97 12.30
C GLU A 26 -39.19 -37.06 11.90
N HIS A 27 -39.47 -37.62 10.72
CA HIS A 27 -40.75 -38.28 10.46
C HIS A 27 -40.50 -39.64 9.80
N SER A 28 -40.78 -40.65 10.61
CA SER A 28 -40.67 -42.08 10.35
C SER A 28 -41.61 -42.52 9.23
N GLN A 29 -41.11 -43.25 8.23
CA GLN A 29 -41.81 -44.38 7.61
C GLN A 29 -40.81 -45.42 7.04
N PRO A 30 -41.10 -46.73 7.17
CA PRO A 30 -40.23 -47.80 6.66
C PRO A 30 -40.74 -48.36 5.31
N GLY A 31 -39.81 -48.67 4.40
CA GLY A 31 -40.10 -49.65 3.33
C GLY A 31 -39.23 -49.54 2.08
N SER A 32 -38.44 -50.60 1.85
CA SER A 32 -37.91 -51.07 0.54
C SER A 32 -36.96 -50.12 -0.25
N THR A 33 -35.88 -50.55 -0.90
CA THR A 33 -35.37 -51.88 -1.30
C THR A 33 -33.88 -51.71 -1.60
N ARG A 34 -33.11 -52.77 -1.34
CA ARG A 34 -31.65 -52.89 -1.52
C ARG A 34 -31.20 -52.60 -2.97
N ASN A 35 -30.19 -51.76 -3.13
CA ASN A 35 -29.25 -51.82 -4.26
C ASN A 35 -27.82 -51.70 -3.72
N LEU A 36 -27.02 -52.74 -3.97
CA LEU A 36 -25.62 -52.87 -3.60
C LEU A 36 -24.76 -52.19 -4.67
N HIS A 37 -24.30 -50.97 -4.39
CA HIS A 37 -23.04 -50.46 -4.92
C HIS A 37 -22.13 -50.20 -3.73
N SER A 38 -21.09 -51.04 -3.63
CA SER A 38 -20.07 -51.00 -2.59
C SER A 38 -19.14 -49.81 -2.82
N GLU A 39 -19.63 -48.60 -2.52
CA GLU A 39 -18.75 -47.49 -2.19
C GLU A 39 -18.07 -47.80 -0.87
N ARG A 40 -16.74 -47.68 -0.86
CA ARG A 40 -15.88 -47.86 0.29
C ARG A 40 -16.15 -46.69 1.25
N GLN A 41 -17.23 -46.78 2.04
CA GLN A 41 -17.49 -45.91 3.17
C GLN A 41 -16.31 -46.05 4.13
N VAL A 42 -15.38 -45.10 4.05
CA VAL A 42 -14.43 -44.86 5.12
C VAL A 42 -15.29 -44.44 6.30
N ASN A 43 -15.46 -45.33 7.27
CA ASN A 43 -16.01 -45.02 8.59
C ASN A 43 -15.03 -44.06 9.28
N SER A 44 -14.96 -42.80 8.83
CA SER A 44 -14.29 -41.75 9.55
C SER A 44 -15.16 -41.43 10.76
N GLU A 45 -14.63 -41.69 11.96
CA GLU A 45 -15.22 -41.17 13.18
C GLU A 45 -15.60 -39.69 13.01
N PRO A 46 -16.72 -39.24 13.60
CA PRO A 46 -17.13 -37.86 13.46
C PRO A 46 -15.98 -36.95 13.94
N PRO A 47 -15.67 -35.88 13.19
CA PRO A 47 -14.59 -34.98 13.55
C PRO A 47 -14.77 -34.48 14.99
N PHE A 48 -13.68 -34.48 15.75
CA PHE A 48 -13.63 -34.14 17.17
C PHE A 48 -14.38 -32.82 17.43
N ASN A 49 -15.40 -32.83 18.30
CA ASN A 49 -16.08 -31.61 18.72
C ASN A 49 -15.24 -30.92 19.79
N LEU A 50 -14.59 -29.82 19.41
CA LEU A 50 -13.85 -29.00 20.36
C LEU A 50 -14.83 -28.28 21.30
N PRO A 51 -14.56 -28.23 22.61
CA PRO A 51 -15.29 -27.35 23.54
C PRO A 51 -15.27 -25.88 23.07
N TYR A 52 -16.42 -25.20 23.13
CA TYR A 52 -16.58 -23.83 22.60
C TYR A 52 -15.68 -22.80 23.30
N ASP A 53 -15.34 -23.02 24.57
CA ASP A 53 -14.43 -22.20 25.37
C ASP A 53 -12.98 -22.20 24.85
N LEU A 54 -12.59 -23.23 24.08
CA LEU A 54 -11.27 -23.29 23.44
C LEU A 54 -11.24 -22.63 22.05
N ILE A 55 -12.40 -22.41 21.43
CA ILE A 55 -12.47 -21.90 20.04
C ILE A 55 -12.00 -20.45 19.97
N ASP A 56 -12.50 -19.58 20.85
CA ASP A 56 -12.18 -18.15 20.82
C ASP A 56 -10.68 -17.87 21.03
N PRO A 57 -10.00 -18.48 22.03
CA PRO A 57 -8.55 -18.35 22.17
C PRO A 57 -7.81 -18.80 20.91
N ILE A 58 -8.18 -19.94 20.31
CA ILE A 58 -7.50 -20.45 19.11
C ILE A 58 -7.70 -19.49 17.93
N LEU A 59 -8.93 -19.04 17.67
CA LEU A 59 -9.23 -18.10 16.60
C LEU A 59 -8.49 -16.77 16.75
N SER A 60 -8.20 -16.34 17.99
CA SER A 60 -7.43 -15.12 18.25
C SER A 60 -5.97 -15.21 17.76
N PHE A 61 -5.43 -16.43 17.60
CA PHE A 61 -4.10 -16.67 17.04
C PHE A 61 -4.12 -16.92 15.52
N LEU A 62 -5.29 -17.17 14.91
CA LEU A 62 -5.39 -17.44 13.49
C LEU A 62 -5.54 -16.13 12.72
N THR A 63 -4.45 -15.68 12.12
CA THR A 63 -4.43 -14.44 11.33
C THR A 63 -4.63 -14.66 9.83
N ASP A 64 -4.38 -15.87 9.32
CA ASP A 64 -4.48 -16.17 7.90
C ASP A 64 -5.79 -16.92 7.56
N ARG A 65 -6.30 -16.64 6.37
CA ARG A 65 -7.44 -17.31 5.76
C ARG A 65 -7.16 -18.81 5.55
N ALA A 66 -5.91 -19.18 5.29
CA ALA A 66 -5.49 -20.57 5.17
C ALA A 66 -5.74 -21.34 6.48
N ASP A 67 -5.45 -20.72 7.62
CA ASP A 67 -5.67 -21.32 8.94
C ASP A 67 -7.16 -21.52 9.21
N TRP A 68 -8.00 -20.51 8.91
CA TRP A 68 -9.45 -20.65 9.04
C TRP A 68 -10.01 -21.74 8.14
N HIS A 69 -9.48 -21.88 6.93
CA HIS A 69 -9.86 -22.97 6.05
C HIS A 69 -9.47 -24.33 6.65
N ALA A 70 -8.23 -24.48 7.14
CA ALA A 70 -7.79 -25.72 7.81
C ALA A 70 -8.68 -26.04 9.02
N CYS A 71 -9.02 -25.05 9.84
CA CYS A 71 -9.97 -25.21 10.94
C CYS A 71 -11.34 -25.73 10.48
N CYS A 72 -11.88 -25.21 9.37
CA CYS A 72 -13.13 -25.72 8.80
C CYS A 72 -13.08 -27.20 8.40
N LEU A 73 -11.89 -27.76 8.14
CA LEU A 73 -11.70 -29.18 7.80
C LEU A 73 -11.62 -30.09 9.02
N VAL A 74 -11.09 -29.58 10.15
CA VAL A 74 -10.68 -30.41 11.29
C VAL A 74 -11.83 -30.69 12.27
N SER A 75 -12.77 -29.75 12.44
CA SER A 75 -13.86 -29.90 13.40
C SER A 75 -15.15 -29.25 12.92
N ARG A 76 -16.30 -29.84 13.28
CA ARG A 76 -17.63 -29.25 13.01
C ARG A 76 -17.80 -27.92 13.76
N SER A 77 -17.32 -27.82 15.00
CA SER A 77 -17.39 -26.59 15.79
C SER A 77 -16.56 -25.48 15.14
N PHE A 78 -15.34 -25.79 14.68
CA PHE A 78 -14.53 -24.85 13.91
C PHE A 78 -15.21 -24.47 12.60
N ASN A 79 -15.77 -25.43 11.86
CA ASN A 79 -16.49 -25.13 10.62
C ASN A 79 -17.60 -24.09 10.83
N GLN A 80 -18.39 -24.23 11.90
CA GLN A 80 -19.47 -23.29 12.22
C GLN A 80 -18.97 -21.86 12.50
N VAL A 81 -17.86 -21.72 13.24
CA VAL A 81 -17.34 -20.39 13.64
C VAL A 81 -16.42 -19.78 12.59
N SER A 82 -15.64 -20.60 11.87
CA SER A 82 -14.70 -20.17 10.84
C SER A 82 -15.37 -19.89 9.49
N THR A 83 -16.49 -20.52 9.15
CA THR A 83 -17.21 -20.25 7.89
C THR A 83 -17.62 -18.77 7.73
N PRO A 84 -18.24 -18.11 8.74
CA PRO A 84 -18.51 -16.69 8.69
C PRO A 84 -17.27 -15.82 8.44
N LEU A 85 -16.13 -16.18 9.03
CA LEU A 85 -14.86 -15.46 8.86
C LEU A 85 -14.29 -15.66 7.45
N LEU A 86 -14.32 -16.91 6.96
CA LEU A 86 -13.83 -17.30 5.64
C LEU A 86 -14.59 -16.62 4.50
N TYR A 87 -15.92 -16.48 4.63
CA TYR A 87 -16.78 -15.85 3.63
C TYR A 87 -17.03 -14.36 3.87
N ARG A 88 -16.49 -13.78 4.96
CA ARG A 88 -16.62 -12.34 5.26
C ARG A 88 -16.10 -11.46 4.13
N THR A 89 -14.99 -11.87 3.52
CA THR A 89 -14.32 -11.15 2.43
C THR A 89 -14.19 -12.05 1.21
N LEU A 90 -14.75 -11.61 0.08
CA LEU A 90 -14.64 -12.26 -1.22
C LEU A 90 -13.72 -11.45 -2.13
N ASP A 91 -12.88 -12.15 -2.87
CA ASP A 91 -11.93 -11.55 -3.79
C ASP A 91 -11.91 -12.39 -5.07
N SER A 92 -12.18 -11.74 -6.20
CA SER A 92 -12.07 -12.35 -7.51
C SER A 92 -10.61 -12.27 -7.98
N ARG A 93 -9.94 -13.42 -8.16
CA ARG A 93 -8.54 -13.45 -8.65
C ARG A 93 -8.38 -14.39 -9.82
N ILE A 94 -7.58 -13.98 -10.79
CA ILE A 94 -7.09 -14.86 -11.86
C ILE A 94 -5.78 -15.46 -11.39
N ILE A 95 -5.68 -16.79 -11.40
CA ILE A 95 -4.48 -17.50 -11.00
C ILE A 95 -3.88 -18.14 -12.23
N LYS A 96 -2.70 -17.65 -12.60
CA LYS A 96 -1.90 -18.27 -13.65
C LYS A 96 -1.20 -19.47 -13.01
N LEU A 97 -1.52 -20.67 -13.47
CA LEU A 97 -0.73 -21.84 -13.11
C LEU A 97 0.59 -21.75 -13.87
N ASP A 98 1.68 -21.54 -13.15
CA ASP A 98 3.02 -21.61 -13.72
C ASP A 98 3.24 -23.05 -14.20
N GLY A 99 3.28 -23.26 -15.50
CA GLY A 99 3.44 -24.56 -16.15
C GLY A 99 4.80 -25.25 -15.92
N ARG A 100 5.56 -24.85 -14.91
CA ARG A 100 6.89 -25.40 -14.61
C ARG A 100 6.87 -26.74 -13.86
N ASN A 101 5.75 -27.12 -13.24
CA ASN A 101 5.70 -28.35 -12.42
C ASN A 101 5.19 -29.61 -13.15
N SER A 102 4.95 -29.54 -14.46
CA SER A 102 4.52 -30.74 -15.23
C SER A 102 5.66 -31.49 -15.92
N ARG A 103 6.92 -31.04 -15.79
CA ARG A 103 8.07 -31.87 -16.17
C ARG A 103 8.38 -32.80 -15.01
N GLY A 104 7.75 -33.98 -15.04
CA GLY A 104 8.05 -35.05 -14.09
C GLY A 104 9.55 -35.32 -14.06
N ASP A 105 10.09 -35.44 -12.85
CA ASP A 105 11.31 -36.16 -12.54
C ASP A 105 11.18 -37.60 -13.04
N SER A 106 11.41 -37.78 -14.34
CA SER A 106 11.82 -39.04 -14.91
C SER A 106 13.26 -39.27 -14.46
N LEU A 107 13.42 -39.88 -13.29
CA LEU A 107 14.66 -40.54 -12.87
C LEU A 107 14.97 -41.64 -13.90
N ASP A 108 15.67 -41.27 -14.97
CA ASP A 108 16.26 -42.23 -15.90
C ASP A 108 17.75 -42.34 -15.54
N SER A 109 18.05 -43.39 -14.78
CA SER A 109 19.39 -43.82 -14.41
C SER A 109 20.15 -44.28 -15.65
N ARG A 110 21.10 -43.49 -16.14
CA ARG A 110 22.15 -43.98 -17.06
C ARG A 110 23.54 -43.53 -16.63
N VAL A 111 24.22 -44.49 -16.04
CA VAL A 111 25.68 -44.65 -16.03
C VAL A 111 26.11 -44.96 -17.46
N ASP A 112 26.90 -44.10 -18.11
CA ASP A 112 28.16 -44.50 -18.75
C ASP A 112 28.94 -43.28 -19.27
N GLY A 113 30.25 -43.31 -19.07
CA GLY A 113 31.18 -42.27 -19.48
C GLY A 113 31.65 -42.47 -20.93
N SER A 114 31.46 -41.45 -21.77
CA SER A 114 32.27 -41.23 -22.97
C SER A 114 32.12 -39.79 -23.49
N PRO A 115 33.21 -39.14 -23.93
CA PRO A 115 33.19 -37.78 -24.45
C PRO A 115 32.68 -37.78 -25.90
N ARG A 116 31.57 -37.09 -26.18
CA ARG A 116 31.08 -36.83 -27.55
C ARG A 116 31.36 -35.39 -27.99
N PRO A 117 31.60 -35.17 -29.29
CA PRO A 117 32.10 -33.91 -29.83
C PRO A 117 31.00 -32.84 -29.94
N ARG A 118 31.43 -31.58 -29.84
CA ARG A 118 30.60 -30.37 -30.03
C ARG A 118 30.01 -30.34 -31.44
N VAL A 119 28.70 -30.51 -31.55
CA VAL A 119 27.92 -30.20 -32.76
C VAL A 119 27.21 -28.87 -32.53
N ASN A 120 27.59 -27.86 -33.31
CA ASN A 120 26.89 -26.58 -33.42
C ASN A 120 25.53 -26.79 -34.08
N ASN A 121 24.45 -26.64 -33.32
CA ASN A 121 23.08 -26.64 -33.85
C ASN A 121 22.49 -25.23 -33.77
N ASN A 122 22.76 -24.44 -34.80
CA ASN A 122 22.05 -23.20 -35.12
C ASN A 122 20.99 -23.54 -36.17
N ASN A 123 19.75 -23.86 -35.77
CA ASN A 123 18.52 -23.54 -36.51
C ASN A 123 17.27 -24.16 -35.87
N SER A 124 16.15 -23.45 -36.07
CA SER A 124 14.73 -23.83 -35.89
C SER A 124 14.20 -24.11 -34.48
N ASP A 125 13.86 -23.06 -33.74
CA ASP A 125 12.93 -23.16 -32.59
C ASP A 125 12.04 -21.91 -32.40
N SER A 126 11.60 -21.29 -33.51
CA SER A 126 10.82 -20.03 -33.51
C SER A 126 9.29 -20.21 -33.63
N ASN A 127 8.74 -21.41 -33.48
CA ASN A 127 7.30 -21.68 -33.67
C ASN A 127 6.57 -22.24 -32.43
N ARG A 128 7.10 -22.03 -31.22
CA ARG A 128 6.43 -22.42 -29.98
C ARG A 128 5.44 -21.34 -29.51
N THR A 129 4.55 -20.92 -30.41
CA THR A 129 3.32 -20.20 -30.07
C THR A 129 2.31 -21.23 -29.56
N ASP A 130 1.51 -20.86 -28.56
CA ASP A 130 0.45 -21.67 -27.95
C ASP A 130 0.86 -22.60 -26.81
N SER A 131 1.71 -22.12 -25.90
CA SER A 131 1.49 -22.49 -24.49
C SER A 131 0.22 -21.79 -24.02
N ASN A 132 -0.93 -22.36 -24.40
CA ASN A 132 -2.25 -22.04 -23.90
C ASN A 132 -2.23 -22.32 -22.40
N SER A 133 -1.68 -21.40 -21.61
CA SER A 133 -1.54 -21.57 -20.17
C SER A 133 -2.95 -21.82 -19.64
N ASN A 134 -3.16 -22.96 -18.99
CA ASN A 134 -4.42 -23.31 -18.35
C ASN A 134 -4.71 -22.26 -17.25
N ILE A 135 -5.35 -21.16 -17.65
CA ILE A 135 -5.88 -20.16 -16.74
C ILE A 135 -7.11 -20.82 -16.11
N ILE A 136 -7.01 -21.17 -14.84
CA ILE A 136 -8.16 -21.63 -14.07
C ILE A 136 -8.71 -20.41 -13.33
N LEU A 137 -9.95 -20.04 -13.65
CA LEU A 137 -10.66 -19.02 -12.91
C LEU A 137 -11.41 -19.68 -11.74
N TYR A 138 -11.02 -19.30 -10.52
CA TYR A 138 -11.80 -19.57 -9.32
C TYR A 138 -12.56 -18.31 -8.93
N HIS A 139 -13.88 -18.34 -9.11
CA HIS A 139 -14.73 -17.23 -8.75
C HIS A 139 -15.68 -17.61 -7.61
N PRO A 140 -15.80 -16.81 -6.54
CA PRO A 140 -16.65 -17.14 -5.40
C PRO A 140 -18.14 -17.20 -5.75
N ALA A 141 -18.56 -16.59 -6.86
CA ALA A 141 -19.95 -16.61 -7.31
C ALA A 141 -20.50 -18.03 -7.51
N THR A 142 -19.73 -18.95 -8.11
CA THR A 142 -20.18 -20.32 -8.34
C THR A 142 -20.52 -21.02 -7.01
N THR A 143 -19.69 -20.82 -5.99
CA THR A 143 -19.92 -21.38 -4.66
C THR A 143 -21.12 -20.74 -3.98
N LEU A 144 -21.30 -19.41 -4.07
CA LEU A 144 -22.44 -18.72 -3.49
C LEU A 144 -23.77 -19.09 -4.15
N LEU A 145 -23.78 -19.26 -5.47
CA LEU A 145 -24.98 -19.70 -6.20
C LEU A 145 -25.35 -21.14 -5.84
N SER A 146 -24.34 -21.99 -5.64
CA SER A 146 -24.55 -23.37 -5.18
C SER A 146 -24.96 -23.44 -3.70
N ASN A 147 -24.53 -22.46 -2.89
CA ASN A 147 -24.77 -22.42 -1.44
C ASN A 147 -25.24 -21.02 -0.99
N PRO A 148 -26.49 -20.61 -1.29
CA PRO A 148 -26.98 -19.25 -1.03
C PRO A 148 -26.93 -18.82 0.43
N HIS A 149 -27.01 -19.78 1.36
CA HIS A 149 -26.94 -19.50 2.80
C HIS A 149 -25.60 -18.89 3.24
N LEU A 150 -24.51 -19.10 2.47
CA LEU A 150 -23.21 -18.50 2.74
C LEU A 150 -23.18 -16.99 2.47
N ALA A 151 -24.03 -16.50 1.56
CA ALA A 151 -24.08 -15.09 1.17
C ALA A 151 -24.44 -14.17 2.34
N LYS A 152 -25.12 -14.67 3.38
CA LYS A 152 -25.43 -13.91 4.60
C LYS A 152 -24.19 -13.48 5.38
N HIS A 153 -23.05 -14.14 5.17
CA HIS A 153 -21.78 -13.85 5.84
C HIS A 153 -20.90 -12.86 5.08
N VAL A 154 -21.17 -12.63 3.80
CA VAL A 154 -20.40 -11.71 2.95
C VAL A 154 -20.59 -10.28 3.43
N ARG A 155 -19.49 -9.56 3.61
CA ARG A 155 -19.45 -8.14 4.03
C ARG A 155 -18.61 -7.29 3.10
N HIS A 156 -17.53 -7.85 2.57
CA HIS A 156 -16.58 -7.14 1.72
C HIS A 156 -16.37 -7.93 0.43
N VAL A 157 -16.42 -7.25 -0.70
CA VAL A 157 -16.21 -7.85 -2.01
C VAL A 157 -15.17 -7.02 -2.77
N THR A 158 -14.20 -7.69 -3.36
CA THR A 158 -13.28 -7.15 -4.35
C THR A 158 -13.51 -7.86 -5.68
N GLU A 159 -13.90 -7.11 -6.70
CA GLU A 159 -14.06 -7.58 -8.07
C GLU A 159 -13.02 -6.94 -9.00
N THR A 160 -12.51 -7.73 -9.93
CA THR A 160 -11.43 -7.32 -10.85
C THR A 160 -11.89 -7.38 -12.30
N GLY A 161 -11.69 -6.29 -13.05
CA GLY A 161 -12.12 -6.14 -14.44
C GLY A 161 -11.57 -7.22 -15.38
N ALA A 162 -10.35 -7.72 -15.15
CA ALA A 162 -9.80 -8.84 -15.93
C ALA A 162 -10.65 -10.10 -15.88
N VAL A 163 -11.30 -10.42 -14.74
CA VAL A 163 -12.16 -11.61 -14.60
C VAL A 163 -13.31 -11.57 -15.59
N HIS A 164 -13.90 -10.39 -15.77
CA HIS A 164 -15.04 -10.19 -16.67
C HIS A 164 -14.68 -10.19 -18.15
N ARG A 165 -13.38 -10.11 -18.48
CA ARG A 165 -12.87 -10.16 -19.86
C ARG A 165 -12.38 -11.54 -20.28
N ILE A 166 -12.38 -12.53 -19.39
CA ILE A 166 -12.03 -13.91 -19.70
C ILE A 166 -12.90 -14.50 -20.83
N LYS A 167 -14.12 -13.96 -21.05
CA LYS A 167 -14.97 -14.30 -22.21
C LYS A 167 -14.26 -14.15 -23.55
N ALA A 168 -13.34 -13.17 -23.66
CA ALA A 168 -12.60 -12.91 -24.88
C ALA A 168 -11.44 -13.89 -25.12
N PHE A 169 -10.99 -14.61 -24.09
CA PHE A 169 -9.74 -15.38 -24.12
C PHE A 169 -9.90 -16.89 -23.86
N SER A 170 -11.05 -17.36 -23.38
CA SER A 170 -11.20 -18.75 -22.91
C SER A 170 -12.48 -19.42 -23.40
N ASN A 171 -12.50 -20.76 -23.29
CA ASN A 171 -13.64 -21.64 -23.58
C ASN A 171 -14.98 -21.08 -23.06
N ALA A 172 -16.08 -21.41 -23.74
CA ALA A 172 -17.47 -20.99 -23.46
C ALA A 172 -17.95 -21.14 -22.00
N LYS A 173 -17.21 -21.89 -21.17
CA LYS A 173 -17.48 -22.18 -19.75
C LYS A 173 -17.64 -20.93 -18.87
N TYR A 174 -16.99 -19.81 -19.19
CA TYR A 174 -17.04 -18.59 -18.37
C TYR A 174 -17.83 -17.44 -19.03
N SER A 175 -18.64 -17.75 -20.03
CA SER A 175 -19.45 -16.76 -20.76
C SER A 175 -20.52 -16.08 -19.90
N SER A 176 -20.89 -16.63 -18.74
CA SER A 176 -21.87 -16.08 -17.80
C SER A 176 -21.27 -15.39 -16.58
N ILE A 177 -19.93 -15.30 -16.46
CA ILE A 177 -19.31 -14.96 -15.17
C ILE A 177 -19.78 -13.62 -14.56
N SER A 178 -20.02 -12.61 -15.40
CA SER A 178 -20.56 -11.33 -14.95
C SER A 178 -21.98 -11.44 -14.40
N ASP A 179 -22.82 -12.26 -15.04
CA ASP A 179 -24.18 -12.53 -14.58
C ASP A 179 -24.17 -13.36 -13.31
N ASP A 180 -23.31 -14.39 -13.24
CA ASP A 180 -23.15 -15.22 -12.06
C ASP A 180 -22.66 -14.40 -10.85
N ALA A 181 -21.70 -13.51 -11.07
CA ALA A 181 -21.22 -12.57 -10.05
C ALA A 181 -22.33 -11.64 -9.56
N LEU A 182 -23.11 -11.03 -10.46
CA LEU A 182 -24.23 -10.15 -10.07
C LEU A 182 -25.34 -10.93 -9.33
N ASN A 183 -25.66 -12.13 -9.79
CA ASN A 183 -26.64 -13.00 -9.14
C ASN A 183 -26.17 -13.44 -7.75
N ALA A 184 -24.89 -13.78 -7.60
CA ALA A 184 -24.30 -14.09 -6.30
C ALA A 184 -24.31 -12.88 -5.36
N LEU A 185 -23.96 -11.69 -5.87
CA LEU A 185 -24.02 -10.45 -5.09
C LEU A 185 -25.43 -10.11 -4.63
N ALA A 186 -26.46 -10.42 -5.43
CA ALA A 186 -27.86 -10.23 -5.05
C ALA A 186 -28.27 -11.02 -3.80
N LEU A 187 -27.57 -12.11 -3.50
CA LEU A 187 -27.76 -12.91 -2.28
C LEU A 187 -27.11 -12.26 -1.04
N CYS A 188 -26.15 -11.35 -1.22
CA CYS A 188 -25.34 -10.75 -0.16
C CYS A 188 -26.05 -9.57 0.54
N ARG A 189 -27.08 -9.86 1.35
CA ARG A 189 -27.92 -8.84 2.03
C ARG A 189 -27.17 -7.89 2.98
N ASN A 190 -25.97 -8.26 3.40
CA ASN A 190 -25.16 -7.53 4.37
C ASN A 190 -23.90 -6.92 3.75
N LEU A 191 -23.88 -6.68 2.43
CA LEU A 191 -22.72 -6.11 1.76
C LEU A 191 -22.43 -4.68 2.26
N LEU A 192 -21.29 -4.50 2.93
CA LEU A 192 -20.85 -3.23 3.52
C LEU A 192 -19.81 -2.52 2.66
N SER A 193 -18.96 -3.27 1.97
CA SER A 193 -17.84 -2.73 1.19
C SER A 193 -17.76 -3.39 -0.17
N PHE A 194 -17.56 -2.56 -1.20
CA PHE A 194 -17.30 -3.01 -2.55
C PHE A 194 -16.06 -2.31 -3.13
N THR A 195 -15.18 -3.11 -3.70
CA THR A 195 -13.96 -2.66 -4.38
C THR A 195 -13.99 -3.15 -5.82
N TRP A 196 -13.87 -2.24 -6.76
CA TRP A 196 -13.69 -2.53 -8.18
C TRP A 196 -12.27 -2.17 -8.61
N ILE A 197 -11.53 -3.12 -9.19
CA ILE A 197 -10.20 -2.92 -9.74
C ILE A 197 -10.22 -3.24 -11.22
N ASP A 198 -10.13 -2.22 -12.05
CA ASP A 198 -9.97 -2.34 -13.49
C ASP A 198 -8.47 -2.45 -13.81
N ASP A 199 -7.91 -3.64 -13.79
CA ASP A 199 -6.50 -3.95 -14.11
C ASP A 199 -6.28 -4.12 -15.63
N THR A 200 -7.15 -3.52 -16.42
CA THR A 200 -7.40 -3.96 -17.77
C THR A 200 -6.42 -3.46 -18.83
N MET A 201 -5.53 -2.55 -18.44
CA MET A 201 -4.52 -1.93 -19.30
C MET A 201 -3.39 -2.88 -19.71
N TYR A 202 -3.19 -3.99 -18.99
CA TYR A 202 -2.13 -4.95 -19.32
C TYR A 202 -2.53 -5.95 -20.41
N GLY A 203 -3.47 -5.57 -21.28
CA GLY A 203 -3.87 -6.41 -22.42
C GLY A 203 -2.67 -6.77 -23.31
N PRO A 204 -2.67 -7.96 -23.93
CA PRO A 204 -1.52 -8.54 -24.65
C PRO A 204 -0.99 -7.71 -25.83
N GLY A 205 -1.67 -6.62 -26.22
CA GLY A 205 -1.27 -5.75 -27.32
C GLY A 205 -0.14 -4.76 -27.02
N MET A 206 0.10 -4.35 -25.76
CA MET A 206 1.15 -3.34 -25.49
C MET A 206 2.58 -3.90 -25.44
N GLY A 207 2.75 -5.22 -25.32
CA GLY A 207 4.06 -5.86 -25.26
C GLY A 207 4.74 -6.12 -26.61
N ALA A 208 4.00 -6.07 -27.72
CA ALA A 208 4.50 -6.53 -29.04
C ALA A 208 4.79 -5.41 -30.06
N PHE A 209 4.48 -4.14 -29.77
CA PHE A 209 4.72 -3.02 -30.70
C PHE A 209 5.98 -2.20 -30.42
N GLY A 210 6.81 -2.61 -29.45
CA GLY A 210 8.14 -2.05 -29.23
C GLY A 210 9.14 -2.56 -30.28
N GLY A 211 9.01 -2.15 -31.54
CA GLY A 211 9.93 -2.65 -32.56
C GLY A 211 9.61 -2.34 -34.01
N ARG A 212 9.16 -1.14 -34.36
CA ARG A 212 9.45 -0.55 -35.68
C ARG A 212 9.14 0.94 -35.68
N GLY A 213 10.19 1.75 -35.60
CA GLY A 213 10.14 3.13 -36.03
C GLY A 213 9.66 3.18 -37.48
N GLY A 214 8.62 3.96 -37.74
CA GLY A 214 8.03 4.12 -39.06
C GLY A 214 7.20 5.39 -39.09
N LEU A 215 7.88 6.51 -39.32
CA LEU A 215 7.29 7.76 -39.79
C LEU A 215 6.44 7.44 -41.04
N GLY A 216 5.14 7.73 -40.99
CA GLY A 216 4.24 7.41 -42.09
C GLY A 216 2.85 7.99 -41.88
N MET A 217 2.77 9.32 -41.89
CA MET A 217 1.53 10.08 -41.93
C MET A 217 0.88 9.85 -43.30
N GLY A 218 -0.05 8.91 -43.39
CA GLY A 218 -0.82 8.59 -44.58
C GLY A 218 -2.30 8.57 -44.25
N THR A 219 -2.96 9.73 -44.36
CA THR A 219 -4.41 9.85 -44.33
C THR A 219 -4.97 9.25 -45.62
N ASN A 220 -5.51 8.03 -45.56
CA ASN A 220 -6.51 7.57 -46.51
C ASN A 220 -7.56 6.74 -45.78
N ASP A 221 -8.57 7.48 -45.37
CA ASP A 221 -9.96 7.12 -45.22
C ASP A 221 -10.45 6.16 -46.33
N ARG A 222 -10.94 4.98 -45.92
CA ARG A 222 -12.03 4.23 -46.57
C ARG A 222 -12.40 2.98 -45.75
N GLY A 223 -13.50 3.10 -45.01
CA GLY A 223 -14.56 2.10 -44.90
C GLY A 223 -14.16 0.66 -44.55
N ARG A 224 -13.89 0.40 -43.27
CA ARG A 224 -14.10 -0.94 -42.71
C ARG A 224 -14.60 -0.82 -41.28
N GLU A 225 -15.93 -0.75 -41.15
CA GLU A 225 -16.69 -1.00 -39.93
C GLU A 225 -16.52 -2.46 -39.50
N ARG A 226 -15.31 -2.86 -39.10
CA ARG A 226 -15.14 -4.07 -38.30
C ARG A 226 -15.45 -3.69 -36.85
N GLU A 227 -16.73 -3.84 -36.55
CA GLU A 227 -17.37 -3.91 -35.24
C GLU A 227 -16.38 -4.15 -34.07
N THR A 228 -16.02 -3.05 -33.40
CA THR A 228 -16.33 -2.68 -32.00
C THR A 228 -16.79 -3.74 -30.96
N ASN A 229 -16.82 -5.03 -31.26
CA ASN A 229 -17.42 -6.06 -30.40
C ASN A 229 -16.52 -6.56 -29.25
N MET A 230 -15.30 -6.03 -29.09
CA MET A 230 -14.37 -6.43 -28.02
C MET A 230 -14.33 -5.48 -26.81
N GLN A 231 -15.10 -4.39 -26.81
CA GLN A 231 -15.26 -3.57 -25.60
C GLN A 231 -16.51 -4.02 -24.84
N VAL A 232 -16.45 -5.16 -24.17
CA VAL A 232 -17.28 -5.35 -22.97
C VAL A 232 -16.79 -4.32 -21.97
N ILE A 233 -17.43 -3.14 -21.98
CA ILE A 233 -17.04 -1.99 -21.16
C ILE A 233 -17.20 -2.44 -19.69
N PRO A 234 -16.13 -2.39 -18.87
CA PRO A 234 -16.18 -2.57 -17.40
C PRO A 234 -17.39 -1.92 -16.74
N GLY A 235 -17.84 -0.82 -17.34
CA GLY A 235 -19.02 -0.08 -16.96
C GLY A 235 -20.35 -0.83 -16.92
N THR A 236 -20.56 -1.84 -17.77
CA THR A 236 -21.84 -2.60 -17.80
C THR A 236 -22.08 -3.37 -16.50
N PHE A 237 -21.04 -4.01 -15.97
CA PHE A 237 -21.10 -4.70 -14.68
C PHE A 237 -21.35 -3.70 -13.55
N LEU A 238 -20.57 -2.61 -13.51
CA LEU A 238 -20.67 -1.61 -12.46
C LEU A 238 -22.05 -0.93 -12.43
N MET A 239 -22.64 -0.64 -13.59
CA MET A 239 -24.01 -0.13 -13.69
C MET A 239 -25.03 -1.06 -13.05
N ARG A 240 -24.99 -2.36 -13.41
CA ARG A 240 -25.92 -3.35 -12.85
C ARG A 240 -25.68 -3.56 -11.36
N PHE A 241 -24.44 -3.47 -10.90
CA PHE A 241 -24.13 -3.49 -9.47
C PHE A 241 -24.71 -2.27 -8.74
N ILE A 242 -24.63 -1.07 -9.32
CA ILE A 242 -25.22 0.14 -8.73
C ILE A 242 -26.74 0.00 -8.64
N ASP A 243 -27.40 -0.53 -9.68
CA ASP A 243 -28.84 -0.79 -9.65
C ASP A 243 -29.21 -1.81 -8.57
N LEU A 244 -28.37 -2.83 -8.39
CA LEU A 244 -28.51 -3.80 -7.31
C LEU A 244 -28.41 -3.15 -5.93
N VAL A 245 -27.41 -2.28 -5.71
CA VAL A 245 -27.23 -1.52 -4.45
C VAL A 245 -28.45 -0.65 -4.17
N ARG A 246 -29.08 -0.08 -5.20
CA ARG A 246 -30.30 0.74 -5.08
C ARG A 246 -31.57 -0.07 -4.84
N GLY A 247 -31.52 -1.40 -4.93
CA GLY A 247 -32.70 -2.27 -4.87
C GLY A 247 -33.56 -2.25 -6.14
N ARG A 248 -33.03 -1.76 -7.27
CA ARG A 248 -33.69 -1.79 -8.58
C ARG A 248 -33.37 -3.11 -9.28
N GLN A 249 -34.08 -4.19 -8.95
CA GLN A 249 -33.99 -5.45 -9.70
C GLN A 249 -35.28 -5.72 -10.48
N GLY A 250 -35.29 -5.33 -11.77
CA GLY A 250 -36.35 -5.72 -12.73
C GLY A 250 -37.78 -5.46 -12.26
N ASN A 251 -38.75 -6.15 -12.84
CA ASN A 251 -40.18 -6.05 -12.50
C ASN A 251 -40.55 -6.72 -11.15
N GLY A 252 -39.57 -6.97 -10.28
CA GLY A 252 -39.78 -7.62 -8.98
C GLY A 252 -40.23 -6.66 -7.88
N PRO A 253 -40.72 -7.18 -6.73
CA PRO A 253 -41.04 -6.37 -5.56
C PRO A 253 -39.81 -5.61 -5.07
N SER A 254 -40.01 -4.35 -4.68
CA SER A 254 -38.97 -3.42 -4.21
C SER A 254 -38.23 -4.00 -3.00
N HIS A 255 -37.03 -4.55 -3.19
CA HIS A 255 -36.17 -4.93 -2.08
C HIS A 255 -35.47 -3.70 -1.51
N SER A 256 -35.28 -3.67 -0.19
CA SER A 256 -34.38 -2.69 0.43
C SER A 256 -32.99 -2.85 -0.20
N GLY A 257 -32.44 -1.77 -0.75
CA GLY A 257 -31.09 -1.74 -1.30
C GLY A 257 -30.03 -2.19 -0.29
N PHE A 258 -28.80 -2.40 -0.76
CA PHE A 258 -27.72 -2.80 0.13
C PHE A 258 -27.32 -1.68 1.09
N PRO A 259 -26.97 -2.00 2.34
CA PRO A 259 -26.43 -1.03 3.29
C PRO A 259 -24.95 -0.73 2.99
N LEU A 260 -24.62 -0.45 1.72
CA LEU A 260 -23.26 -0.21 1.27
C LEU A 260 -22.71 1.04 1.98
N ARG A 261 -21.57 0.90 2.65
CA ARG A 261 -20.89 1.97 3.39
C ARG A 261 -19.59 2.40 2.72
N HIS A 262 -18.86 1.45 2.14
CA HIS A 262 -17.54 1.70 1.56
C HIS A 262 -17.53 1.36 0.08
N LEU A 263 -17.02 2.29 -0.73
CA LEU A 263 -16.85 2.12 -2.16
C LEU A 263 -15.42 2.47 -2.55
N THR A 264 -14.72 1.52 -3.19
CA THR A 264 -13.40 1.74 -3.78
C THR A 264 -13.46 1.46 -5.27
N LEU A 265 -13.10 2.44 -6.10
CA LEU A 265 -13.03 2.32 -7.55
C LEU A 265 -11.60 2.62 -8.00
N ARG A 266 -10.95 1.66 -8.65
CA ARG A 266 -9.66 1.85 -9.30
C ARG A 266 -9.84 1.55 -10.78
N THR A 267 -9.86 2.58 -11.60
CA THR A 267 -10.10 2.49 -13.04
C THR A 267 -8.94 3.04 -13.83
N HIS A 268 -8.65 2.42 -14.97
CA HIS A 268 -7.64 2.97 -15.86
C HIS A 268 -8.24 3.98 -16.85
N SER A 269 -9.46 3.74 -17.30
CA SER A 269 -10.22 4.64 -18.18
C SER A 269 -11.31 5.40 -17.42
N ASP A 270 -11.86 6.44 -18.05
CA ASP A 270 -13.12 7.05 -17.61
C ASP A 270 -14.25 5.99 -17.63
N LEU A 271 -15.07 5.98 -16.59
CA LEU A 271 -16.27 5.12 -16.51
C LEU A 271 -17.40 5.60 -17.42
N GLY A 272 -17.35 6.86 -17.87
CA GLY A 272 -18.40 7.47 -18.68
C GLY A 272 -19.51 8.10 -17.84
N SER A 273 -20.18 9.12 -18.39
CA SER A 273 -21.13 9.97 -17.65
C SER A 273 -22.29 9.19 -17.04
N THR A 274 -22.85 8.22 -17.77
CA THR A 274 -23.99 7.41 -17.30
C THR A 274 -23.70 6.66 -16.00
N ILE A 275 -22.46 6.21 -15.83
CA ILE A 275 -22.01 5.49 -14.64
C ILE A 275 -21.77 6.44 -13.49
N TRP A 276 -21.14 7.58 -13.78
CA TRP A 276 -20.94 8.63 -12.78
C TRP A 276 -22.26 9.21 -12.26
N ASP A 277 -23.23 9.45 -13.14
CA ASP A 277 -24.58 9.88 -12.77
C ASP A 277 -25.25 8.81 -11.89
N SER A 278 -25.00 7.54 -12.18
CA SER A 278 -25.52 6.43 -11.38
C SER A 278 -24.86 6.32 -10.01
N LEU A 279 -23.54 6.44 -9.95
CA LEU A 279 -22.78 6.52 -8.70
C LEU A 279 -23.24 7.72 -7.86
N GLY A 280 -23.53 8.86 -8.50
CA GLY A 280 -23.97 10.10 -7.88
C GLY A 280 -25.25 10.00 -7.06
N SER A 281 -26.06 8.97 -7.28
CA SER A 281 -27.26 8.73 -6.49
C SER A 281 -27.04 7.83 -5.27
N LEU A 282 -25.86 7.22 -5.12
CA LEU A 282 -25.58 6.39 -3.95
C LEU A 282 -25.49 7.29 -2.71
N SER A 283 -26.20 6.90 -1.66
CA SER A 283 -26.24 7.60 -0.37
C SER A 283 -25.77 6.67 0.76
N GLY A 284 -25.58 7.21 1.96
CA GLY A 284 -25.22 6.41 3.13
C GLY A 284 -23.76 5.93 3.18
N LEU A 285 -22.96 6.24 2.14
CA LEU A 285 -21.54 5.93 2.09
C LEU A 285 -20.78 6.74 3.15
N THR A 286 -19.92 6.05 3.90
CA THR A 286 -19.03 6.62 4.90
C THR A 286 -17.59 6.72 4.38
N ARG A 287 -17.22 5.89 3.39
CA ARG A 287 -15.89 5.89 2.77
C ARG A 287 -15.97 5.78 1.25
N ILE A 288 -15.28 6.68 0.56
CA ILE A 288 -15.11 6.64 -0.90
C ILE A 288 -13.63 6.76 -1.24
N SER A 289 -13.15 5.84 -2.08
CA SER A 289 -11.80 5.89 -2.65
C SER A 289 -11.89 5.73 -4.15
N ILE A 290 -11.49 6.76 -4.91
CA ILE A 290 -11.60 6.78 -6.36
C ILE A 290 -10.25 7.10 -6.97
N TRP A 291 -9.79 6.21 -7.83
CA TRP A 291 -8.57 6.33 -8.60
C TRP A 291 -8.91 6.11 -10.06
N SER A 292 -8.88 7.19 -10.85
CA SER A 292 -8.98 7.09 -12.31
C SER A 292 -7.63 7.49 -12.91
N MET A 293 -7.01 6.59 -13.67
CA MET A 293 -5.78 6.90 -14.39
C MET A 293 -6.03 7.71 -15.65
N ASP A 294 -7.25 7.81 -16.15
CA ASP A 294 -7.58 8.68 -17.28
C ASP A 294 -8.77 9.59 -16.94
N GLY A 295 -8.62 10.87 -17.27
CA GLY A 295 -9.57 11.92 -16.92
C GLY A 295 -9.61 12.32 -15.43
N PRO A 296 -10.19 13.50 -15.12
CA PRO A 296 -10.48 13.91 -13.75
C PRO A 296 -11.58 13.03 -13.14
N PRO A 297 -11.56 12.77 -11.83
CA PRO A 297 -12.59 12.00 -11.15
C PRO A 297 -13.91 12.80 -11.20
N ARG A 298 -14.86 12.33 -12.01
CA ARG A 298 -16.17 13.00 -12.19
C ARG A 298 -17.10 12.89 -10.99
N VAL A 299 -16.71 12.14 -9.94
CA VAL A 299 -17.33 12.18 -8.59
C VAL A 299 -17.57 13.61 -8.08
N LEU A 300 -16.78 14.56 -8.59
CA LEU A 300 -16.84 15.96 -8.22
C LEU A 300 -17.92 16.76 -8.97
N GLN A 301 -18.55 16.16 -9.97
CA GLN A 301 -19.59 16.77 -10.81
C GLN A 301 -20.96 16.16 -10.43
N GLY A 302 -22.04 16.94 -10.51
CA GLY A 302 -23.40 16.41 -10.36
C GLY A 302 -23.98 16.36 -8.93
N GLY A 303 -23.37 17.01 -7.94
CA GLY A 303 -23.98 17.20 -6.62
C GLY A 303 -23.92 16.00 -5.66
N TRP A 304 -23.16 14.95 -6.01
CA TRP A 304 -23.00 13.77 -5.15
C TRP A 304 -22.48 14.11 -3.75
N SER A 305 -21.60 15.11 -3.64
CA SER A 305 -21.12 15.63 -2.36
C SER A 305 -22.23 16.12 -1.43
N LYS A 306 -23.33 16.67 -1.98
CA LYS A 306 -24.51 17.10 -1.20
C LYS A 306 -25.26 15.89 -0.64
N VAL A 307 -25.41 14.84 -1.43
CA VAL A 307 -26.06 13.58 -1.00
C VAL A 307 -25.27 12.92 0.12
N LEU A 308 -23.94 13.00 0.05
CA LEU A 308 -23.03 12.34 0.98
C LEU A 308 -22.60 13.19 2.19
N GLY A 309 -22.89 14.49 2.19
CA GLY A 309 -22.37 15.43 3.18
C GLY A 309 -22.67 15.08 4.64
N SER A 310 -23.77 14.38 4.89
CA SER A 310 -24.18 13.95 6.24
C SER A 310 -23.60 12.61 6.68
N THR A 311 -22.98 11.83 5.78
CA THR A 311 -22.51 10.47 6.08
C THR A 311 -21.04 10.22 5.78
N LEU A 312 -20.43 10.95 4.84
CA LEU A 312 -19.07 10.69 4.39
C LEU A 312 -18.04 11.15 5.42
N GLU A 313 -17.19 10.23 5.85
CA GLU A 313 -16.14 10.45 6.85
C GLU A 313 -14.74 10.26 6.26
N GLU A 314 -14.61 9.47 5.18
CA GLU A 314 -13.34 9.23 4.49
C GLU A 314 -13.47 9.46 2.97
N LEU A 315 -12.60 10.31 2.41
CA LEU A 315 -12.55 10.60 0.98
C LEU A 315 -11.12 10.49 0.46
N GLU A 316 -10.95 9.69 -0.58
CA GLU A 316 -9.70 9.53 -1.30
C GLU A 316 -9.88 9.75 -2.80
N LEU A 317 -9.11 10.68 -3.37
CA LEU A 317 -9.09 10.99 -4.79
C LEU A 317 -7.66 10.86 -5.32
N GLY A 318 -7.43 9.80 -6.11
CA GLY A 318 -6.10 9.39 -6.58
C GLY A 318 -5.49 10.26 -7.67
N ARG A 319 -6.29 11.09 -8.37
CA ARG A 319 -5.82 11.95 -9.45
C ARG A 319 -6.69 13.21 -9.58
N CYS A 320 -6.34 14.29 -8.90
CA CYS A 320 -7.02 15.59 -9.03
C CYS A 320 -6.32 16.54 -10.01
N ALA A 321 -5.21 16.13 -10.63
CA ALA A 321 -4.51 16.94 -11.61
C ALA A 321 -5.42 17.25 -12.81
N GLY A 322 -5.55 18.54 -13.14
CA GLY A 322 -6.45 19.04 -14.20
C GLY A 322 -7.88 19.32 -13.73
N VAL A 323 -8.24 19.02 -12.48
CA VAL A 323 -9.51 19.47 -11.89
C VAL A 323 -9.37 20.94 -11.47
N PRO A 324 -10.25 21.84 -11.93
CA PRO A 324 -10.28 23.21 -11.44
C PRO A 324 -10.43 23.25 -9.90
N PRO A 325 -9.59 24.01 -9.18
CA PRO A 325 -9.64 24.04 -7.72
C PRO A 325 -11.00 24.46 -7.14
N THR A 326 -11.75 25.31 -7.85
CA THR A 326 -13.11 25.73 -7.47
C THR A 326 -14.11 24.58 -7.37
N ILE A 327 -13.95 23.55 -8.21
CA ILE A 327 -14.79 22.34 -8.15
C ILE A 327 -14.47 21.54 -6.89
N LEU A 328 -13.18 21.33 -6.60
CA LEU A 328 -12.75 20.63 -5.38
C LEU A 328 -13.20 21.38 -4.12
N GLU A 329 -13.06 22.70 -4.11
CA GLU A 329 -13.54 23.55 -3.01
C GLU A 329 -15.05 23.40 -2.80
N THR A 330 -15.82 23.39 -3.89
CA THR A 330 -17.28 23.18 -3.83
C THR A 330 -17.60 21.80 -3.28
N VAL A 331 -16.89 20.76 -3.68
CA VAL A 331 -17.13 19.40 -3.17
C VAL A 331 -16.80 19.31 -1.69
N ILE A 332 -15.63 19.78 -1.29
CA ILE A 332 -15.13 19.67 0.09
C ILE A 332 -16.00 20.50 1.05
N SER A 333 -16.50 21.66 0.64
CA SER A 333 -17.38 22.48 1.47
C SER A 333 -18.74 21.82 1.80
N HIS A 334 -19.15 20.80 1.04
CA HIS A 334 -20.34 20.00 1.33
C HIS A 334 -20.08 18.79 2.23
N LEU A 335 -18.83 18.56 2.70
CA LEU A 335 -18.43 17.35 3.44
C LEU A 335 -17.95 17.67 4.87
N PRO A 336 -18.75 18.30 5.74
CA PRO A 336 -18.31 18.79 7.05
C PRO A 336 -17.95 17.68 8.06
N ARG A 337 -18.35 16.44 7.80
CA ARG A 337 -18.06 15.27 8.65
C ARG A 337 -16.76 14.55 8.32
N LEU A 338 -16.03 15.02 7.32
CA LEU A 338 -14.82 14.35 6.86
C LEU A 338 -13.75 14.33 7.96
N ARG A 339 -13.29 13.12 8.30
CA ARG A 339 -12.21 12.84 9.27
C ARG A 339 -10.92 12.43 8.59
N SER A 340 -10.99 11.82 7.40
CA SER A 340 -9.83 11.42 6.62
C SER A 340 -9.94 11.92 5.18
N LEU A 341 -8.91 12.64 4.71
CA LEU A 341 -8.85 13.19 3.37
C LEU A 341 -7.52 12.81 2.71
N ARG A 342 -7.61 12.15 1.55
CA ARG A 342 -6.46 11.86 0.69
C ARG A 342 -6.64 12.49 -0.69
N LEU A 343 -5.74 13.39 -1.06
CA LEU A 343 -5.78 14.09 -2.34
C LEU A 343 -4.41 14.01 -3.04
N LYS A 344 -4.41 13.61 -4.31
CA LYS A 344 -3.21 13.62 -5.17
C LYS A 344 -3.42 14.58 -6.32
N GLY A 345 -2.37 15.25 -6.81
CA GLY A 345 -2.54 16.16 -7.96
C GLY A 345 -3.15 17.53 -7.64
N VAL A 346 -3.28 17.93 -6.36
CA VAL A 346 -3.85 19.24 -5.97
C VAL A 346 -2.73 20.23 -5.60
N PRO A 347 -2.75 21.48 -6.10
CA PRO A 347 -1.80 22.52 -5.70
C PRO A 347 -1.80 22.76 -4.17
N SER A 348 -0.62 22.92 -3.58
CA SER A 348 -0.44 23.05 -2.13
C SER A 348 -1.21 24.24 -1.53
N SER A 349 -1.35 25.33 -2.28
CA SER A 349 -2.12 26.52 -1.89
C SER A 349 -3.60 26.21 -1.64
N ASN A 350 -4.22 25.33 -2.44
CA ASN A 350 -5.62 24.97 -2.30
C ASN A 350 -5.89 24.06 -1.11
N ILE A 351 -4.91 23.23 -0.71
CA ILE A 351 -5.05 22.37 0.48
C ILE A 351 -5.35 23.20 1.73
N LEU A 352 -4.67 24.34 1.90
CA LEU A 352 -4.92 25.22 3.04
C LEU A 352 -6.37 25.74 3.06
N ILE A 353 -6.90 26.12 1.90
CA ILE A 353 -8.29 26.56 1.76
C ILE A 353 -9.26 25.44 2.14
N PHE A 354 -8.99 24.21 1.69
CA PHE A 354 -9.84 23.05 1.99
C PHE A 354 -9.95 22.76 3.48
N LEU A 355 -8.87 22.94 4.24
CA LEU A 355 -8.88 22.75 5.70
C LEU A 355 -9.85 23.70 6.42
N THR A 356 -10.13 24.88 5.86
CA THR A 356 -11.10 25.82 6.46
C THR A 356 -12.55 25.30 6.45
N TYR A 357 -12.84 24.30 5.62
CA TYR A 357 -14.16 23.68 5.52
C TYR A 357 -14.30 22.39 6.33
N LEU A 358 -13.20 21.87 6.89
CA LEU A 358 -13.12 20.53 7.46
C LEU A 358 -12.69 20.58 8.93
N PRO A 359 -13.52 21.11 9.84
CA PRO A 359 -13.14 21.32 11.23
C PRO A 359 -12.85 20.02 12.00
N ASN A 360 -13.41 18.89 11.54
CA ASN A 360 -13.28 17.57 12.16
C ASN A 360 -12.20 16.71 11.51
N LEU A 361 -11.37 17.27 10.62
CA LEU A 361 -10.36 16.49 9.92
C LEU A 361 -9.26 16.04 10.88
N GLU A 362 -9.01 14.73 10.94
CA GLU A 362 -7.98 14.15 11.80
C GLU A 362 -6.80 13.59 10.98
N SER A 363 -7.05 13.13 9.75
CA SER A 363 -6.04 12.52 8.89
C SER A 363 -6.01 13.22 7.54
N LEU A 364 -4.83 13.73 7.16
CA LEU A 364 -4.58 14.38 5.88
C LEU A 364 -3.43 13.68 5.15
N ASP A 365 -3.67 13.25 3.92
CA ASP A 365 -2.68 12.64 3.05
C ASP A 365 -2.64 13.34 1.69
N VAL A 366 -1.61 14.13 1.44
CA VAL A 366 -1.54 15.06 0.31
C VAL A 366 -0.21 15.01 -0.41
N GLU A 367 -0.23 15.37 -1.68
CA GLU A 367 0.97 15.63 -2.47
C GLU A 367 1.34 17.13 -2.41
N TYR A 368 2.59 17.44 -2.12
CA TYR A 368 3.12 18.79 -2.24
C TYR A 368 3.38 19.09 -3.72
N LEU A 369 2.49 19.89 -4.30
CA LEU A 369 2.65 20.44 -5.63
C LEU A 369 2.86 21.95 -5.51
N PRO A 370 4.06 22.47 -5.85
CA PRO A 370 4.36 23.88 -5.70
C PRO A 370 3.39 24.71 -6.55
N SER A 371 2.66 25.61 -5.89
CA SER A 371 1.81 26.58 -6.55
C SER A 371 2.67 27.72 -7.10
N GLN A 372 2.56 28.01 -8.39
CA GLN A 372 3.19 29.20 -8.99
C GLN A 372 2.46 30.48 -8.59
N THR A 373 1.17 30.36 -8.27
CA THR A 373 0.34 31.48 -7.85
C THR A 373 0.45 31.67 -6.34
N ARG A 374 0.77 32.90 -5.93
CA ARG A 374 0.59 33.34 -4.54
C ARG A 374 -0.91 33.31 -4.24
N LEU A 375 -1.26 32.94 -3.01
CA LEU A 375 -2.63 33.04 -2.53
C LEU A 375 -3.10 34.50 -2.61
N PRO A 376 -4.30 34.78 -3.16
CA PRO A 376 -4.90 36.10 -3.08
C PRO A 376 -4.98 36.60 -1.63
N ALA A 377 -4.82 37.90 -1.42
CA ALA A 377 -4.87 38.49 -0.06
C ALA A 377 -6.15 38.15 0.70
N ARG A 378 -7.28 38.00 -0.02
CA ARG A 378 -8.55 37.56 0.54
C ARG A 378 -8.47 36.15 1.16
N ASP A 379 -7.79 35.23 0.50
CA ASP A 379 -7.66 33.85 0.97
C ASP A 379 -6.71 33.76 2.15
N VAL A 380 -5.67 34.60 2.17
CA VAL A 380 -4.78 34.74 3.33
C VAL A 380 -5.56 35.23 4.55
N ALA A 381 -6.34 36.30 4.42
CA ALA A 381 -7.17 36.80 5.51
C ALA A 381 -8.17 35.73 6.01
N ARG A 382 -8.74 34.95 5.08
CA ARG A 382 -9.63 33.84 5.42
C ARG A 382 -8.91 32.75 6.22
N LEU A 383 -7.69 32.39 5.84
CA LEU A 383 -6.88 31.41 6.56
C LEU A 383 -6.49 31.88 7.96
N GLU A 384 -6.29 33.19 8.15
CA GLU A 384 -6.01 33.77 9.46
C GLU A 384 -7.23 33.75 10.39
N MET A 385 -8.44 33.90 9.84
CA MET A 385 -9.68 33.92 10.62
C MET A 385 -10.28 32.52 10.86
N SER A 386 -9.93 31.52 10.05
CA SER A 386 -10.56 30.20 10.10
C SER A 386 -9.92 29.30 11.15
N VAL A 387 -10.76 28.52 11.85
CA VAL A 387 -10.29 27.49 12.78
C VAL A 387 -9.76 26.31 11.97
N MET A 388 -8.44 26.17 11.86
CA MET A 388 -7.81 25.00 11.25
C MET A 388 -8.13 23.73 12.06
N PRO A 389 -8.22 22.54 11.44
CA PRO A 389 -8.41 21.29 12.16
C PRO A 389 -7.18 20.90 12.99
N SER A 390 -7.39 20.10 14.04
CA SER A 390 -6.32 19.47 14.81
C SER A 390 -6.01 18.11 14.17
N LEU A 391 -5.03 18.09 13.27
CA LEU A 391 -4.62 16.88 12.59
C LEU A 391 -3.90 15.94 13.55
N LYS A 392 -4.30 14.67 13.59
CA LYS A 392 -3.60 13.57 14.26
C LYS A 392 -2.58 12.90 13.34
N THR A 393 -2.91 12.77 12.06
CA THR A 393 -2.03 12.15 11.06
C THR A 393 -1.84 13.07 9.88
N LEU A 394 -0.58 13.37 9.55
CA LEU A 394 -0.20 14.09 8.34
C LEU A 394 0.74 13.22 7.51
N THR A 395 0.34 12.94 6.28
CA THR A 395 1.21 12.35 5.26
C THR A 395 1.41 13.34 4.12
N VAL A 396 2.67 13.68 3.86
CA VAL A 396 3.07 14.56 2.76
C VAL A 396 3.86 13.72 1.78
N ARG A 397 3.46 13.76 0.51
CA ARG A 397 4.19 13.17 -0.60
C ARG A 397 4.84 14.27 -1.42
N THR A 398 6.08 14.10 -1.83
CA THR A 398 6.76 15.07 -2.67
C THR A 398 7.51 14.36 -3.80
N ASN A 399 7.61 15.02 -4.94
CA ASN A 399 8.44 14.56 -6.04
C ASN A 399 9.87 15.11 -5.88
N SER A 400 10.85 14.46 -6.51
CA SER A 400 12.28 14.83 -6.42
C SER A 400 12.62 16.28 -6.83
N ARG A 401 11.68 17.02 -7.41
CA ARG A 401 11.91 18.37 -7.95
C ARG A 401 11.37 19.48 -7.07
N ALA A 402 10.80 19.16 -5.91
CA ALA A 402 10.22 20.17 -5.04
C ALA A 402 11.27 21.10 -4.43
N GLU A 403 11.00 22.40 -4.42
CA GLU A 403 11.79 23.38 -3.67
C GLU A 403 11.61 23.16 -2.16
N GLY A 404 12.57 22.49 -1.53
CA GLY A 404 12.47 22.00 -0.15
C GLY A 404 12.03 23.06 0.87
N ILE A 405 12.60 24.28 0.82
CA ILE A 405 12.30 25.35 1.80
C ILE A 405 10.80 25.70 1.81
N LYS A 406 10.22 25.94 0.64
CA LYS A 406 8.79 26.30 0.51
C LYS A 406 7.87 25.17 0.97
N MET A 407 8.29 23.92 0.78
CA MET A 407 7.54 22.75 1.25
C MET A 407 7.45 22.74 2.78
N TYR A 408 8.56 22.91 3.48
CA TYR A 408 8.55 22.91 4.95
C TYR A 408 7.76 24.09 5.52
N ASP A 409 7.84 25.27 4.91
CA ASP A 409 6.99 26.42 5.28
C ASP A 409 5.50 26.13 5.11
N TRP A 410 5.14 25.42 4.05
CA TRP A 410 3.76 24.98 3.82
C TRP A 410 3.33 23.92 4.83
N ILE A 411 4.18 22.93 5.15
CA ILE A 411 3.88 21.90 6.16
C ILE A 411 3.61 22.57 7.52
N ARG A 412 4.44 23.54 7.94
CA ARG A 412 4.21 24.31 9.17
C ARG A 412 2.84 24.98 9.21
N GLN A 413 2.31 25.41 8.05
CA GLN A 413 0.97 25.99 7.97
C GLN A 413 -0.16 24.96 8.15
N LEU A 414 0.07 23.69 7.78
CA LEU A 414 -0.89 22.60 7.98
C LEU A 414 -0.97 22.16 9.44
N VAL A 415 0.13 22.26 10.20
CA VAL A 415 0.26 21.75 11.57
C VAL A 415 0.37 22.86 12.61
N LYS A 416 -0.38 23.96 12.43
CA LYS A 416 -0.37 25.09 13.38
C LYS A 416 -1.00 24.78 14.73
N ARG A 417 -1.80 23.72 14.84
CA ARG A 417 -2.52 23.33 16.06
C ARG A 417 -1.92 22.05 16.62
N GLU A 418 -1.78 21.98 17.93
CA GLU A 418 -1.34 20.79 18.64
C GLU A 418 -2.26 19.57 18.36
N GLY A 419 -1.74 18.37 18.58
CA GLY A 419 -2.49 17.10 18.41
C GLY A 419 -1.92 16.14 17.37
N LEU A 420 -0.89 16.53 16.62
CA LEU A 420 -0.24 15.65 15.65
C LEU A 420 0.44 14.46 16.33
N GLU A 421 -0.06 13.26 16.06
CA GLU A 421 0.45 11.99 16.57
C GLU A 421 1.39 11.30 15.58
N ALA A 422 1.16 11.47 14.27
CA ALA A 422 1.93 10.84 13.22
C ALA A 422 2.26 11.82 12.08
N PHE A 423 3.56 11.98 11.80
CA PHE A 423 4.08 12.71 10.66
C PHE A 423 4.78 11.75 9.70
N LYS A 424 4.36 11.77 8.43
CA LYS A 424 4.97 10.97 7.36
C LYS A 424 5.39 11.87 6.20
N LEU A 425 6.62 11.73 5.75
CA LEU A 425 7.16 12.42 4.59
C LEU A 425 7.71 11.39 3.60
N HIS A 426 7.02 11.26 2.47
CA HIS A 426 7.43 10.41 1.36
C HIS A 426 8.02 11.30 0.27
N ALA A 427 9.33 11.23 0.04
CA ALA A 427 9.92 11.83 -1.16
C ALA A 427 10.30 10.73 -2.15
N PHE A 428 9.90 10.89 -3.40
CA PHE A 428 10.40 10.01 -4.45
C PHE A 428 11.79 10.50 -4.85
N SER A 429 12.85 9.85 -4.36
CA SER A 429 14.18 10.02 -4.92
C SER A 429 14.27 9.22 -6.23
N PHE A 430 14.59 9.90 -7.33
CA PHE A 430 15.01 9.21 -8.55
C PHE A 430 16.50 8.94 -8.40
N SER A 431 16.87 7.76 -7.89
CA SER A 431 18.21 7.25 -8.10
C SER A 431 18.36 6.94 -9.59
N LEU A 432 18.84 7.91 -10.37
CA LEU A 432 19.35 7.60 -11.69
C LEU A 432 20.49 6.60 -11.47
N PRO A 433 20.42 5.37 -12.04
CA PRO A 433 21.53 4.44 -11.93
C PRO A 433 22.75 5.16 -12.50
N MET A 434 23.71 5.49 -11.63
CA MET A 434 24.95 6.08 -12.08
C MET A 434 25.55 5.12 -13.09
N SER A 435 25.53 5.52 -14.36
CA SER A 435 26.20 4.76 -15.41
C SER A 435 27.66 4.66 -14.98
N PRO A 436 28.25 3.46 -14.89
CA PRO A 436 29.65 3.33 -14.53
C PRO A 436 30.43 4.14 -15.54
N SER A 437 30.96 5.28 -15.13
CA SER A 437 31.73 6.14 -15.99
C SER A 437 32.99 5.39 -16.37
N SER A 438 33.03 4.89 -17.61
CA SER A 438 34.24 4.40 -18.24
C SER A 438 35.21 5.57 -18.34
N SER A 439 36.13 5.67 -17.39
CA SER A 439 37.20 6.64 -17.32
C SER A 439 38.18 6.44 -18.49
N THR A 440 37.85 6.96 -19.67
CA THR A 440 38.83 7.17 -20.73
C THR A 440 39.45 8.55 -20.54
N ALA A 441 40.60 8.59 -19.88
CA ALA A 441 41.39 9.81 -19.71
C ALA A 441 41.81 10.37 -21.09
N ARG A 442 41.28 11.52 -21.49
CA ARG A 442 41.88 12.37 -22.54
C ARG A 442 42.52 13.59 -21.89
N SER A 443 43.84 13.55 -21.85
CA SER A 443 44.72 14.67 -21.53
C SER A 443 44.60 15.77 -22.60
N TYR A 444 44.11 16.95 -22.22
CA TYR A 444 44.24 18.18 -23.01
C TYR A 444 45.34 19.05 -22.40
N SER A 445 46.36 19.31 -23.22
CA SER A 445 47.45 20.23 -22.95
C SER A 445 46.98 21.69 -23.02
N SER A 446 47.36 22.45 -22.02
CA SER A 446 47.17 23.90 -21.87
C SER A 446 47.99 24.71 -22.88
N SER A 447 47.36 25.73 -23.47
CA SER A 447 48.04 26.83 -24.15
C SER A 447 47.59 28.16 -23.55
N SER A 448 48.54 28.82 -22.92
CA SER A 448 48.50 30.16 -22.33
C SER A 448 48.35 31.27 -23.37
N ARG A 449 47.55 32.30 -23.07
CA ARG A 449 47.76 33.65 -23.60
C ARG A 449 47.39 34.71 -22.56
N SER A 450 48.24 35.71 -22.49
CA SER A 450 48.43 36.71 -21.44
C SER A 450 47.91 38.10 -21.83
N SER A 451 47.63 38.90 -20.79
CA SER A 451 47.70 40.38 -20.70
C SER A 451 46.46 41.21 -21.11
N PRO A 452 46.34 42.50 -20.69
CA PRO A 452 46.56 43.05 -19.33
C PRO A 452 45.54 44.16 -18.89
N ALA A 453 45.55 44.51 -17.58
CA ALA A 453 45.40 45.85 -16.93
C ALA A 453 44.12 46.72 -17.22
N SER A 454 43.43 47.45 -16.35
CA SER A 454 43.65 48.17 -15.06
C SER A 454 42.25 48.57 -14.46
N PRO A 455 42.08 49.54 -13.53
CA PRO A 455 42.26 49.42 -12.08
C PRO A 455 41.08 49.92 -11.20
N ASP A 456 41.12 49.51 -9.93
CA ASP A 456 40.77 50.20 -8.68
C ASP A 456 39.65 51.27 -8.59
N ARG A 457 38.70 51.01 -7.67
CA ARG A 457 38.22 52.01 -6.70
C ARG A 457 38.06 51.41 -5.30
N TYR A 458 38.86 51.95 -4.39
CA TYR A 458 38.75 51.92 -2.93
C TYR A 458 37.52 52.69 -2.42
N SER A 459 36.85 52.21 -1.37
CA SER A 459 36.88 52.79 0.00
C SER A 459 35.78 52.25 0.95
N PRO A 460 35.93 52.40 2.28
CA PRO A 460 35.53 51.41 3.28
C PRO A 460 34.43 51.87 4.26
N HIS A 461 33.90 50.94 5.05
CA HIS A 461 33.35 51.25 6.37
C HIS A 461 33.77 50.22 7.42
N ALA A 462 34.24 50.76 8.55
CA ALA A 462 34.72 50.11 9.75
C ALA A 462 33.61 50.01 10.83
N PHE A 463 34.00 49.49 12.01
CA PHE A 463 33.29 49.34 13.30
C PHE A 463 32.52 48.02 13.47
N ALA A 464 32.54 47.32 14.61
CA ALA A 464 33.24 47.50 15.88
C ALA A 464 33.31 46.13 16.59
N SER A 465 34.35 45.97 17.40
CA SER A 465 34.62 44.86 18.31
C SER A 465 34.02 45.08 19.71
N LEU A 466 33.65 43.98 20.39
CA LEU A 466 33.66 43.66 21.85
C LEU A 466 32.36 42.96 22.31
N PRO A 467 32.33 42.22 23.45
CA PRO A 467 33.40 41.51 24.16
C PRO A 467 33.07 40.04 24.49
N SER A 468 34.13 39.34 24.88
CA SER A 468 34.19 37.95 25.34
C SER A 468 33.50 37.73 26.69
N THR A 469 32.77 36.62 26.84
CA THR A 469 32.48 36.00 28.14
C THR A 469 32.90 34.52 28.09
N LYS A 470 33.74 34.13 29.06
CA LYS A 470 34.22 32.76 29.27
C LYS A 470 33.12 31.94 29.95
N SER A 471 32.82 30.76 29.41
CA SER A 471 32.10 29.69 30.12
C SER A 471 32.57 28.32 29.61
N MET A 472 32.63 27.37 30.54
CA MET A 472 33.30 26.06 30.52
C MET A 472 33.09 25.22 29.26
N GLN A 473 34.21 24.79 28.67
CA GLN A 473 34.30 23.81 27.58
C GLN A 473 34.27 22.38 28.14
N TYR A 474 33.30 21.58 27.68
CA TYR A 474 33.55 20.19 27.30
C TYR A 474 33.12 20.07 25.84
N THR A 475 34.09 20.17 24.93
CA THR A 475 33.85 20.07 23.49
C THR A 475 34.69 18.92 22.94
N TYR A 476 34.03 17.79 22.68
CA TYR A 476 34.49 16.88 21.64
C TYR A 476 34.11 17.52 20.31
N VAL A 477 35.09 18.10 19.62
CA VAL A 477 34.93 18.64 18.26
C VAL A 477 35.44 17.57 17.29
N PRO A 478 34.60 16.89 16.51
CA PRO A 478 35.09 16.11 15.39
C PRO A 478 35.68 17.09 14.36
N SER A 479 36.90 16.82 13.92
CA SER A 479 37.58 17.60 12.89
C SER A 479 36.70 17.72 11.64
N ALA A 480 36.39 18.97 11.24
CA ALA A 480 35.60 19.27 10.05
C ALA A 480 36.34 18.97 8.72
N ASP A 481 37.61 18.57 8.77
CA ASP A 481 38.47 18.42 7.59
C ASP A 481 38.49 17.00 6.98
N SER A 482 37.80 16.02 7.58
CA SER A 482 37.72 14.65 7.05
C SER A 482 36.65 14.46 5.95
N PHE A 483 35.81 15.45 5.68
CA PHE A 483 34.59 15.30 4.87
C PHE A 483 34.73 15.61 3.37
N ARG A 484 35.94 15.83 2.84
CA ARG A 484 36.09 16.30 1.45
C ARG A 484 36.05 15.23 0.35
N ASN A 485 36.05 13.92 0.67
CA ASN A 485 36.12 12.86 -0.36
C ASN A 485 34.91 11.91 -0.44
N THR A 486 33.86 12.11 0.35
CA THR A 486 32.57 11.42 0.17
C THR A 486 31.70 12.25 -0.78
N LEU A 487 31.20 11.61 -1.85
CA LEU A 487 30.26 12.15 -2.84
C LEU A 487 29.38 13.25 -2.25
N SER A 488 29.40 14.44 -2.87
CA SER A 488 28.64 15.57 -2.35
C SER A 488 27.15 15.18 -2.34
N PHE A 489 26.54 15.13 -1.16
CA PHE A 489 25.11 14.81 -0.99
C PHE A 489 24.20 15.71 -1.86
N ARG A 490 24.70 16.86 -2.32
CA ARG A 490 24.01 17.75 -3.26
C ARG A 490 23.77 17.10 -4.64
N ASP A 491 24.62 16.17 -5.06
CA ASP A 491 24.51 15.52 -6.37
C ASP A 491 23.46 14.39 -6.39
N LEU A 492 23.01 13.92 -5.22
CA LEU A 492 21.97 12.89 -5.10
C LEU A 492 20.54 13.45 -5.13
N GLY A 493 20.38 14.78 -5.15
CA GLY A 493 19.06 15.42 -5.17
C GLY A 493 18.20 15.13 -3.93
N GLU A 494 18.83 14.70 -2.84
CA GLU A 494 18.13 14.34 -1.61
C GLU A 494 17.69 15.60 -0.85
N THR A 495 16.42 15.66 -0.49
CA THR A 495 15.87 16.75 0.32
C THR A 495 16.25 16.56 1.78
N LEU A 496 17.29 17.26 2.24
CA LEU A 496 17.60 17.32 3.68
C LEU A 496 16.41 17.86 4.46
N ILE A 497 16.10 17.26 5.61
CA ILE A 497 15.09 17.77 6.55
C ILE A 497 15.76 18.86 7.41
N PRO A 498 15.37 20.14 7.29
CA PRO A 498 16.03 21.20 8.04
C PRO A 498 15.82 21.02 9.54
N ARG A 499 16.89 21.08 10.32
CA ARG A 499 16.80 21.04 11.80
C ARG A 499 15.83 22.07 12.36
N ALA A 500 15.78 23.26 11.77
CA ALA A 500 14.82 24.31 12.14
C ALA A 500 13.36 23.82 12.03
N PHE A 501 13.04 23.04 10.99
CA PHE A 501 11.70 22.46 10.84
C PHE A 501 11.39 21.44 11.95
N ILE A 502 12.35 20.59 12.33
CA ILE A 502 12.18 19.63 13.44
C ILE A 502 11.90 20.37 14.76
N LEU A 503 12.65 21.43 15.04
CA LEU A 503 12.47 22.25 16.24
C LEU A 503 11.14 23.01 16.23
N ASP A 504 10.70 23.53 15.08
CA ASP A 504 9.39 24.16 14.96
C ASP A 504 8.24 23.17 15.19
N LEU A 505 8.38 21.95 14.67
CA LEU A 505 7.41 20.88 14.91
C LEU A 505 7.38 20.49 16.39
N ALA A 506 8.54 20.37 17.03
CA ALA A 506 8.67 20.08 18.46
C ALA A 506 8.02 21.14 19.35
N ARG A 507 8.18 22.42 18.99
CA ARG A 507 7.58 23.54 19.72
C ARG A 507 6.06 23.40 19.88
N ILE A 508 5.38 22.81 18.89
CA ILE A 508 3.92 22.64 18.89
C ILE A 508 3.52 21.20 19.30
N HIS A 509 4.32 20.20 18.94
CA HIS A 509 3.92 18.79 18.99
C HIS A 509 4.79 17.89 19.86
N SER A 510 5.71 18.44 20.67
CA SER A 510 6.59 17.65 21.55
C SER A 510 5.84 16.61 22.40
N SER A 511 4.68 16.97 22.93
CA SER A 511 3.86 16.13 23.82
C SER A 511 2.95 15.12 23.10
N SER A 512 2.70 15.31 21.79
CA SER A 512 1.71 14.52 21.05
C SER A 512 2.32 13.60 20.00
N LEU A 513 3.48 13.95 19.43
CA LEU A 513 4.05 13.20 18.32
C LEU A 513 4.61 11.85 18.77
N LYS A 514 4.03 10.77 18.22
CA LYS A 514 4.42 9.38 18.48
C LYS A 514 5.15 8.74 17.30
N ARG A 515 4.91 9.20 16.08
CA ARG A 515 5.46 8.60 14.86
C ARG A 515 6.09 9.65 13.97
N PHE A 516 7.37 9.47 13.66
CA PHE A 516 8.10 10.30 12.70
C PHE A 516 8.67 9.39 11.60
N GLU A 517 8.05 9.42 10.42
CA GLU A 517 8.37 8.53 9.29
C GLU A 517 8.82 9.33 8.07
N ALA A 518 10.12 9.40 7.84
CA ALA A 518 10.74 10.18 6.77
C ALA A 518 11.87 9.44 6.04
N ALA A 519 11.85 8.11 6.00
CA ALA A 519 12.93 7.32 5.37
C ALA A 519 13.10 7.58 3.88
N GLU A 520 12.04 7.93 3.18
CA GLU A 520 12.10 8.27 1.74
C GLU A 520 12.41 9.75 1.51
N ALA A 521 12.24 10.59 2.52
CA ALA A 521 12.25 12.05 2.40
C ALA A 521 13.63 12.67 2.15
N GLY A 522 14.70 11.92 2.43
CA GLY A 522 16.09 12.40 2.38
C GLY A 522 16.87 12.00 3.63
N VAL A 523 18.18 12.17 3.56
CA VAL A 523 19.09 11.75 4.61
C VAL A 523 19.10 12.75 5.78
N MET A 524 18.99 12.23 6.99
CA MET A 524 19.17 12.97 8.24
C MET A 524 20.59 12.76 8.77
N MET A 525 21.19 13.81 9.34
CA MET A 525 22.43 13.65 10.10
C MET A 525 22.13 13.02 11.47
N MET A 526 23.12 12.40 12.11
CA MET A 526 22.94 11.83 13.46
C MET A 526 22.51 12.86 14.50
N GLY A 527 23.00 14.10 14.39
CA GLY A 527 22.55 15.20 15.24
C GLY A 527 21.07 15.56 15.06
N ASP A 528 20.50 15.33 13.88
CA ASP A 528 19.07 15.55 13.63
C ASP A 528 18.23 14.40 14.20
N VAL A 529 18.73 13.16 14.13
CA VAL A 529 18.11 11.99 14.78
C VAL A 529 18.08 12.15 16.30
N GLU A 530 19.19 12.58 16.89
CA GLU A 530 19.25 12.92 18.31
C GLU A 530 18.25 14.04 18.65
N CYS A 531 18.20 15.09 17.82
CA CYS A 531 17.25 16.18 17.99
C CYS A 531 15.79 15.70 17.99
N VAL A 532 15.39 14.80 17.08
CA VAL A 532 14.05 14.20 17.07
C VAL A 532 13.81 13.40 18.36
N CYS A 533 14.74 12.52 18.74
CA CYS A 533 14.59 11.67 19.92
C CYS A 533 14.49 12.46 21.23
N VAL A 534 15.20 13.59 21.34
CA VAL A 534 15.13 14.49 22.51
C VAL A 534 13.86 15.34 22.50
N SER A 535 13.44 15.79 21.32
CA SER A 535 12.35 16.76 21.18
C SER A 535 10.95 16.15 21.33
N PHE A 536 10.80 14.84 21.10
CA PHE A 536 9.52 14.13 21.12
C PHE A 536 9.55 12.99 22.16
N PRO A 537 9.32 13.28 23.46
CA PRO A 537 9.35 12.26 24.52
C PRO A 537 8.35 11.10 24.32
N MET A 538 7.26 11.33 23.57
CA MET A 538 6.26 10.30 23.26
C MET A 538 6.58 9.49 21.99
N LEU A 539 7.76 9.67 21.40
CA LEU A 539 8.13 9.00 20.14
C LEU A 539 8.22 7.47 20.32
N GLU A 540 7.37 6.76 19.59
CA GLU A 540 7.27 5.29 19.55
C GLU A 540 7.84 4.70 18.27
N VAL A 541 7.72 5.41 17.14
CA VAL A 541 8.18 4.96 15.83
C VAL A 541 9.05 6.03 15.19
N LEU A 542 10.28 5.66 14.84
CA LEU A 542 11.18 6.47 14.04
C LEU A 542 11.59 5.70 12.79
N GLU A 543 11.32 6.29 11.63
CA GLU A 543 11.73 5.77 10.33
C GLU A 543 12.47 6.88 9.58
N CYS A 544 13.76 6.71 9.30
CA CYS A 544 14.58 7.73 8.64
C CYS A 544 15.72 7.13 7.81
N ALA A 545 16.15 7.84 6.78
CA ALA A 545 17.41 7.57 6.09
C ALA A 545 18.50 8.37 6.79
N VAL A 546 19.66 7.74 6.97
CA VAL A 546 20.73 8.31 7.79
C VAL A 546 22.08 8.05 7.14
N GLY A 547 22.90 9.09 7.04
CA GLY A 547 24.30 8.94 6.65
C GLY A 547 25.08 8.65 7.92
N VAL A 548 25.50 7.40 8.14
CA VAL A 548 26.03 6.97 9.46
C VAL A 548 27.43 6.37 9.37
N GLU A 549 28.16 6.57 10.47
CA GLU A 549 29.51 6.11 10.79
C GLU A 549 29.51 5.07 11.95
N GLY A 550 28.63 4.05 11.91
CA GLY A 550 28.61 2.95 12.91
C GLY A 550 27.43 2.93 13.91
N VAL A 551 27.26 1.78 14.58
CA VAL A 551 26.20 1.52 15.57
C VAL A 551 26.30 2.38 16.84
N PRO A 552 27.49 2.70 17.39
CA PRO A 552 27.58 3.56 18.58
C PRO A 552 26.95 4.95 18.38
N ALA A 553 27.05 5.52 17.17
CA ALA A 553 26.42 6.80 16.86
C ALA A 553 24.88 6.69 16.88
N ILE A 554 24.32 5.60 16.35
CA ILE A 554 22.88 5.32 16.40
C ILE A 554 22.43 5.17 17.86
N HIS A 555 23.16 4.39 18.65
CA HIS A 555 22.88 4.20 20.08
C HIS A 555 22.84 5.53 20.82
N HIS A 556 23.85 6.37 20.61
CA HIS A 556 23.90 7.70 21.21
C HIS A 556 22.72 8.59 20.79
N ALA A 557 22.37 8.60 19.50
CA ALA A 557 21.31 9.45 18.98
C ALA A 557 19.92 9.06 19.52
N ILE A 558 19.65 7.77 19.72
CA ILE A 558 18.32 7.30 20.17
C ILE A 558 18.18 7.15 21.69
N ARG A 559 19.24 7.43 22.47
CA ARG A 559 19.26 7.18 23.93
C ARG A 559 18.14 7.89 24.69
N SER A 560 17.70 9.06 24.22
CA SER A 560 16.66 9.87 24.87
C SER A 560 15.24 9.40 24.57
N ALA A 561 15.04 8.58 23.52
CA ALA A 561 13.73 8.09 23.13
C ALA A 561 13.34 6.84 23.93
N ARG A 562 12.90 7.06 25.18
CA ARG A 562 12.53 5.98 26.12
C ARG A 562 11.31 5.17 25.67
N ASN A 563 10.41 5.79 24.90
CA ASN A 563 9.20 5.15 24.39
C ASN A 563 9.40 4.50 23.01
N LEU A 564 10.60 4.54 22.43
CA LEU A 564 10.85 4.05 21.07
C LEU A 564 10.71 2.53 20.99
N ARG A 565 9.70 2.06 20.25
CA ARG A 565 9.35 0.65 20.03
C ARG A 565 9.82 0.12 18.69
N THR A 566 9.80 0.98 17.66
CA THR A 566 10.18 0.65 16.29
C THR A 566 11.18 1.65 15.76
N LEU A 567 12.32 1.15 15.27
CA LEU A 567 13.33 1.94 14.57
C LEU A 567 13.49 1.38 13.16
N LYS A 568 13.40 2.22 12.13
CA LYS A 568 13.68 1.82 10.75
C LYS A 568 14.72 2.73 10.13
N LEU A 569 15.77 2.12 9.61
CA LEU A 569 16.92 2.80 9.04
C LEU A 569 17.13 2.32 7.61
N ASN A 570 17.49 3.24 6.73
CA ASN A 570 17.96 2.89 5.39
C ASN A 570 19.50 2.87 5.36
N ILE A 571 20.10 1.78 5.86
CA ILE A 571 21.56 1.53 5.86
C ILE A 571 21.84 0.12 5.32
N GLN A 572 23.05 -0.11 4.80
CA GLN A 572 23.43 -1.39 4.19
C GLN A 572 24.21 -2.33 5.12
N TRP A 573 24.80 -1.80 6.19
CA TRP A 573 25.58 -2.56 7.16
C TRP A 573 24.81 -2.62 8.47
N PHE A 574 24.35 -3.81 8.86
CA PHE A 574 23.69 -4.02 10.16
C PHE A 574 23.56 -5.51 10.43
N THR A 575 23.96 -5.94 11.64
CA THR A 575 23.95 -7.37 12.02
C THR A 575 22.89 -7.65 13.10
N LEU A 576 22.63 -8.94 13.34
CA LEU A 576 21.78 -9.38 14.46
C LEU A 576 22.36 -8.98 15.82
N ALA A 577 23.68 -8.96 15.98
CA ALA A 577 24.35 -8.50 17.19
C ALA A 577 24.12 -7.01 17.44
N ASP A 578 24.18 -6.19 16.38
CA ASP A 578 23.88 -4.76 16.45
C ASP A 578 22.42 -4.51 16.84
N ALA A 579 21.49 -5.28 16.25
CA ALA A 579 20.08 -5.24 16.59
C ALA A 579 19.85 -5.52 18.08
N ARG A 580 20.47 -6.61 18.59
CA ARG A 580 20.40 -6.99 20.02
C ARG A 580 20.96 -5.89 20.91
N SER A 581 22.12 -5.32 20.55
CA SER A 581 22.75 -4.24 21.32
C SER A 581 21.88 -2.98 21.38
N LEU A 582 21.20 -2.61 20.29
CA LEU A 582 20.30 -1.44 20.28
C LEU A 582 18.98 -1.69 21.01
N MET A 583 18.42 -2.90 20.90
CA MET A 583 17.22 -3.29 21.65
C MET A 583 17.47 -3.32 23.16
N LEU A 584 18.70 -3.66 23.58
CA LEU A 584 19.16 -3.67 24.97
C LEU A 584 19.98 -2.42 25.34
N ARG A 585 19.75 -1.28 24.67
CA ARG A 585 20.50 -0.03 24.91
C ARG A 585 20.44 0.49 26.35
N SER A 586 19.38 0.11 27.07
CA SER A 586 19.12 0.41 28.47
C SER A 586 18.24 -0.68 29.07
N GLU A 587 18.21 -0.80 30.40
CA GLU A 587 17.39 -1.79 31.12
C GLU A 587 15.89 -1.56 30.91
N ASP A 588 15.48 -0.30 30.72
CA ASP A 588 14.10 0.12 30.47
C ASP A 588 13.73 0.17 28.97
N SER A 589 14.62 -0.28 28.08
CA SER A 589 14.39 -0.19 26.64
C SER A 589 13.18 -1.00 26.19
N VAL A 590 12.23 -0.33 25.54
CA VAL A 590 11.03 -0.93 24.90
C VAL A 590 11.18 -1.15 23.40
N LEU A 591 12.37 -0.97 22.84
CA LEU A 591 12.64 -1.20 21.41
C LEU A 591 12.59 -2.69 21.11
N ARG A 592 11.66 -3.10 20.25
CA ARG A 592 11.44 -4.51 19.90
C ARG A 592 11.52 -4.78 18.40
N THR A 593 11.42 -3.75 17.57
CA THR A 593 11.45 -3.89 16.12
C THR A 593 12.50 -2.97 15.53
N ILE A 594 13.44 -3.53 14.78
CA ILE A 594 14.41 -2.77 14.00
C ILE A 594 14.31 -3.19 12.54
N GLY A 595 13.97 -2.27 11.64
CA GLY A 595 14.02 -2.50 10.19
C GLY A 595 15.27 -1.86 9.60
N VAL A 596 16.06 -2.61 8.83
CA VAL A 596 17.22 -2.09 8.11
C VAL A 596 17.18 -2.53 6.65
N GLY A 597 16.97 -1.58 5.75
CA GLY A 597 16.73 -1.89 4.34
C GLY A 597 15.53 -2.82 4.17
N GLY A 598 15.76 -4.05 3.71
CA GLY A 598 14.75 -5.10 3.58
C GLY A 598 14.68 -6.10 4.74
N VAL A 599 15.58 -6.00 5.73
CA VAL A 599 15.67 -6.94 6.86
C VAL A 599 14.92 -6.38 8.07
N LEU A 600 14.12 -7.22 8.71
CA LEU A 600 13.35 -6.93 9.91
C LEU A 600 13.85 -7.79 11.06
N TYR A 601 14.39 -7.14 12.08
CA TYR A 601 14.82 -7.75 13.33
C TYR A 601 13.73 -7.56 14.39
N THR A 602 13.33 -8.64 15.04
CA THR A 602 12.32 -8.64 16.12
C THR A 602 12.89 -9.26 17.38
N GLY A 603 12.85 -8.53 18.49
CA GLY A 603 13.32 -8.99 19.79
C GLY A 603 12.18 -9.44 20.70
N LYS A 604 12.36 -10.56 21.40
CA LYS A 604 11.43 -11.06 22.43
C LYS A 604 12.18 -11.74 23.57
N TRP A 605 11.58 -11.73 24.75
CA TRP A 605 12.04 -12.56 25.86
C TRP A 605 11.55 -13.99 25.66
N ALA A 606 12.46 -14.96 25.73
CA ALA A 606 12.18 -16.38 25.63
C ALA A 606 12.80 -17.11 26.82
N LEU A 607 12.20 -18.23 27.22
CA LEU A 607 12.84 -19.12 28.19
C LEU A 607 14.03 -19.80 27.51
N SER A 608 15.22 -19.66 28.09
CA SER A 608 16.39 -20.36 27.59
C SER A 608 16.17 -21.86 27.76
N ALA A 609 16.28 -22.61 26.67
CA ALA A 609 16.28 -24.07 26.71
C ALA A 609 17.63 -24.52 27.27
N GLN A 610 17.85 -24.37 28.58
CA GLN A 610 19.08 -24.82 29.20
C GLN A 610 19.23 -26.33 29.02
N SER A 611 20.37 -26.71 28.46
CA SER A 611 20.81 -28.08 28.27
C SER A 611 21.21 -28.71 29.61
N SER A 612 20.24 -29.26 30.34
CA SER A 612 20.41 -30.39 31.28
C SER A 612 21.42 -30.30 32.45
N SER A 613 22.01 -29.16 32.78
CA SER A 613 22.94 -29.04 33.91
C SER A 613 22.26 -28.54 35.19
N SER A 614 21.66 -29.46 35.95
CA SER A 614 21.32 -29.47 37.40
C SER A 614 20.77 -28.24 38.17
N SER A 615 20.65 -27.04 37.60
CA SER A 615 20.00 -25.89 38.24
C SER A 615 18.66 -25.61 37.56
N ASN A 616 17.55 -25.92 38.23
CA ASN A 616 16.18 -25.80 37.72
C ASN A 616 15.66 -24.35 37.55
N GLU A 617 16.54 -23.34 37.45
CA GLU A 617 16.11 -21.96 37.34
C GLU A 617 16.00 -21.55 35.86
N SER A 618 14.76 -21.49 35.36
CA SER A 618 14.47 -21.08 33.99
C SER A 618 14.93 -19.65 33.74
N GLN A 619 16.08 -19.48 33.10
CA GLN A 619 16.63 -18.17 32.79
C GLN A 619 15.92 -17.58 31.56
N LEU A 620 15.37 -16.37 31.70
CA LEU A 620 14.85 -15.59 30.58
C LEU A 620 16.01 -15.03 29.77
N GLU A 621 16.05 -15.33 28.47
CA GLU A 621 16.99 -14.77 27.52
C GLU A 621 16.26 -13.85 26.53
N PHE A 622 16.87 -12.70 26.22
CA PHE A 622 16.40 -11.86 25.14
C PHE A 622 16.93 -12.39 23.79
N VAL A 623 16.02 -12.89 22.97
CA VAL A 623 16.30 -13.48 21.65
C VAL A 623 15.86 -12.51 20.56
N VAL A 624 16.73 -12.31 19.57
CA VAL A 624 16.42 -11.52 18.37
C VAL A 624 16.35 -12.46 17.17
N VAL A 625 15.31 -12.30 16.36
CA VAL A 625 15.12 -13.06 15.11
C VAL A 625 15.05 -12.10 13.92
N SER A 626 15.66 -12.48 12.81
CA SER A 626 15.52 -11.82 11.50
C SER A 626 14.44 -12.50 10.66
N ASN A 627 13.81 -11.75 9.75
CA ASN A 627 12.90 -12.32 8.74
C ASN A 627 13.63 -12.95 7.54
N VAL A 628 14.94 -12.77 7.45
CA VAL A 628 15.81 -13.40 6.46
C VAL A 628 16.63 -14.45 7.21
N GLU A 629 16.59 -15.71 6.77
CA GLU A 629 17.46 -16.75 7.31
C GLU A 629 18.92 -16.32 7.10
N ASP A 630 19.75 -16.44 8.14
CA ASP A 630 21.18 -16.15 8.05
C ASP A 630 21.80 -17.01 6.94
N GLN A 631 22.16 -16.36 5.81
CA GLN A 631 22.85 -17.01 4.68
C GLN A 631 24.35 -17.10 4.91
#